data_AF-A0A432UYS9-F1
#
_entry.id   AF-A0A432UYS9-F1
#
_cell.length_a   1.000
_cell.length_b   1.000
_cell.length_c   1.000
_cell.angle_alpha   90.00
_cell.angle_beta   90.00
_cell.angle_gamma   90.00
#
_symmetry.space_group_name_H-M   'P 1'
#
loop_
_entity.id
_entity.type
_entity.pdbx_description
1 polymer ?
#
loop_
_entity_poly.entity_id
_entity_poly.type
_entity_poly.pdbx_seq_one_letter_code
_entity_poly.pdbx_strand_id
1 'polypeptide(L)'
;NRIGRKAIICIREASLGPNFGMKGGAAGGGLAQVVPMDDMNLHFTGDFHAITSAHNLLSALIDNHIYWGNELGIDTRRVTWRRVMDMNDRALRQITCSLGGVANGYPREAGFDITVASEVMAILCLARDLRDLEKRLGDIIVAYRRDKTPVFARDLKANGAMTVLLKDALQPNLVQTLENNPAFVHGG
;
A
#
# COMPACT_ATOMS: atom_id res chain seq x y z
N ASN A 1 -20.09 -24.30 9.71
CA ASN A 1 -21.21 -24.33 10.69
C ASN A 1 -22.24 -25.43 10.45
N ARG A 2 -22.65 -25.71 9.20
CA ARG A 2 -23.65 -26.76 8.87
C ARG A 2 -23.47 -28.13 9.57
N ILE A 3 -22.23 -28.57 9.81
CA ILE A 3 -21.91 -29.83 10.51
C ILE A 3 -21.65 -29.67 12.03
N GLY A 4 -22.11 -28.57 12.63
CA GLY A 4 -21.90 -28.27 14.06
C GLY A 4 -20.49 -27.78 14.43
N ARG A 5 -19.57 -27.66 13.47
CA ARG A 5 -18.23 -27.08 13.69
C ARG A 5 -18.27 -25.57 13.51
N LYS A 6 -17.84 -24.84 14.55
CA LYS A 6 -17.62 -23.38 14.50
C LYS A 6 -16.43 -23.09 13.60
N ALA A 7 -16.69 -22.45 12.45
CA ALA A 7 -15.68 -22.13 11.46
C ALA A 7 -15.84 -20.68 10.99
N ILE A 8 -14.71 -20.07 10.65
CA ILE A 8 -14.59 -18.74 10.05
C ILE A 8 -13.65 -18.85 8.85
N ILE A 9 -13.89 -18.05 7.81
CA ILE A 9 -13.01 -17.97 6.64
C ILE A 9 -12.24 -16.65 6.66
N CYS A 10 -11.04 -16.64 6.08
CA CYS A 10 -10.26 -15.43 5.87
C CYS A 10 -9.91 -15.34 4.38
N ILE A 11 -10.20 -14.19 3.76
CA ILE A 11 -9.89 -13.91 2.35
C ILE A 11 -9.21 -12.55 2.21
N ARG A 12 -8.62 -12.33 1.04
CA ARG A 12 -8.02 -11.05 0.65
C ARG A 12 -9.08 -10.08 0.14
N GLU A 13 -8.90 -8.80 0.41
CA GLU A 13 -9.58 -7.69 -0.23
C GLU A 13 -9.19 -7.60 -1.71
N ALA A 14 -10.11 -7.15 -2.55
CA ALA A 14 -9.88 -6.97 -3.97
C ALA A 14 -9.35 -5.57 -4.26
N SER A 15 -8.31 -5.48 -5.08
CA SER A 15 -7.91 -4.20 -5.69
C SER A 15 -9.05 -3.61 -6.53
N LEU A 16 -9.26 -2.30 -6.38
CA LEU A 16 -10.29 -1.51 -7.03
C LEU A 16 -10.03 -1.41 -8.54
N GLY A 17 -8.80 -1.11 -8.95
CA GLY A 17 -8.44 -0.86 -10.35
C GLY A 17 -8.89 -1.97 -11.33
N PRO A 18 -8.61 -3.26 -11.07
CA PRO A 18 -9.05 -4.38 -11.88
C PRO A 18 -10.56 -4.52 -12.07
N ASN A 19 -11.37 -4.04 -11.10
CA ASN A 19 -12.83 -4.09 -11.18
C ASN A 19 -13.40 -3.19 -12.27
N PHE A 20 -12.66 -2.15 -12.68
CA PHE A 20 -13.01 -1.28 -13.81
C PHE A 20 -12.38 -1.72 -15.14
N GLY A 21 -11.67 -2.86 -15.15
CA GLY A 21 -11.07 -3.45 -16.35
C GLY A 21 -11.85 -4.65 -16.86
N MET A 22 -11.36 -5.85 -16.55
CA MET A 22 -11.96 -7.12 -16.99
C MET A 22 -12.30 -8.08 -15.85
N LYS A 23 -11.88 -7.80 -14.61
CA LYS A 23 -12.03 -8.74 -13.50
C LYS A 23 -13.22 -8.34 -12.65
N GLY A 24 -14.22 -9.20 -12.50
CA GLY A 24 -15.31 -9.02 -11.55
C GLY A 24 -15.26 -10.08 -10.44
N GLY A 25 -15.47 -9.66 -9.19
CA GLY A 25 -15.75 -10.51 -8.03
C GLY A 25 -14.57 -11.33 -7.49
N ALA A 26 -13.89 -10.83 -6.45
CA ALA A 26 -12.82 -11.59 -5.77
C ALA A 26 -13.33 -12.51 -4.64
N ALA A 27 -14.61 -12.40 -4.27
CA ALA A 27 -15.14 -12.91 -3.01
C ALA A 27 -16.06 -14.15 -3.17
N GLY A 28 -15.72 -15.04 -4.09
CA GLY A 28 -16.48 -16.27 -4.39
C GLY A 28 -17.43 -16.14 -5.57
N GLY A 29 -18.44 -17.02 -5.66
CA GLY A 29 -19.40 -17.03 -6.76
C GLY A 29 -20.57 -18.00 -6.57
N GLY A 30 -21.67 -17.76 -7.27
CA GLY A 30 -22.91 -18.55 -7.13
C GLY A 30 -23.48 -18.46 -5.70
N LEU A 31 -23.79 -19.61 -5.09
CA LEU A 31 -24.31 -19.67 -3.71
C LEU A 31 -23.20 -19.64 -2.64
N ALA A 32 -21.92 -19.64 -3.03
CA ALA A 32 -20.77 -19.62 -2.13
C ALA A 32 -19.97 -18.33 -2.31
N GLN A 33 -20.46 -17.26 -1.68
CA GLN A 33 -19.85 -15.92 -1.75
C GLN A 33 -19.88 -15.21 -0.40
N VAL A 34 -18.94 -14.26 -0.23
CA VAL A 34 -18.90 -13.29 0.86
C VAL A 34 -19.62 -12.01 0.41
N VAL A 35 -20.38 -11.40 1.32
CA VAL A 35 -21.23 -10.24 1.08
C VAL A 35 -21.03 -9.18 2.18
N PRO A 36 -21.22 -7.88 1.87
CA PRO A 36 -21.69 -7.29 0.60
C PRO A 36 -20.59 -7.18 -0.48
N MET A 37 -20.84 -7.70 -1.67
CA MET A 37 -19.83 -7.79 -2.75
C MET A 37 -19.53 -6.42 -3.39
N ASP A 38 -20.51 -5.52 -3.46
CA ASP A 38 -20.34 -4.19 -4.04
C ASP A 38 -19.37 -3.33 -3.22
N ASP A 39 -19.53 -3.33 -1.89
CA ASP A 39 -18.63 -2.60 -0.99
C ASP A 39 -17.21 -3.18 -1.06
N MET A 40 -17.09 -4.51 -1.05
CA MET A 40 -15.80 -5.22 -1.08
C MET A 40 -15.02 -5.07 -2.40
N ASN A 41 -15.70 -4.80 -3.52
CA ASN A 41 -15.06 -4.58 -4.81
C ASN A 41 -14.71 -3.09 -5.05
N LEU A 42 -15.12 -2.19 -4.16
CA LEU A 42 -14.91 -0.76 -4.31
C LEU A 42 -13.99 -0.25 -3.21
N HIS A 43 -14.52 0.55 -2.29
CA HIS A 43 -13.73 1.22 -1.25
C HIS A 43 -13.63 0.41 0.03
N PHE A 44 -14.54 -0.54 0.22
CA PHE A 44 -14.72 -1.31 1.43
C PHE A 44 -14.57 -0.44 2.70
N THR A 45 -13.63 -0.78 3.57
CA THR A 45 -13.33 -0.03 4.80
C THR A 45 -12.23 1.03 4.62
N GLY A 46 -11.66 1.16 3.43
CA GLY A 46 -10.64 2.14 3.10
C GLY A 46 -9.20 1.68 3.33
N ASP A 47 -8.96 0.39 3.57
CA ASP A 47 -7.63 -0.17 3.85
C ASP A 47 -6.64 0.16 2.72
N PHE A 48 -7.07 0.00 1.47
CA PHE A 48 -6.23 0.31 0.29
C PHE A 48 -5.95 1.80 0.13
N HIS A 49 -6.89 2.67 0.52
CA HIS A 49 -6.67 4.12 0.53
C HIS A 49 -5.64 4.51 1.59
N ALA A 50 -5.68 3.89 2.76
CA ALA A 50 -4.70 4.08 3.82
C ALA A 50 -3.30 3.62 3.38
N ILE A 51 -3.18 2.45 2.73
CA ILE A 51 -1.93 1.93 2.18
C ILE A 51 -1.38 2.86 1.08
N THR A 52 -2.24 3.30 0.17
CA THR A 52 -1.87 4.26 -0.89
C THR A 52 -1.34 5.56 -0.29
N SER A 53 -2.01 6.09 0.73
CA SER A 53 -1.63 7.32 1.43
C SER A 53 -0.29 7.17 2.15
N ALA A 54 -0.09 6.09 2.89
CA ALA A 54 1.16 5.81 3.59
C ALA A 54 2.35 5.63 2.63
N HIS A 55 2.15 4.90 1.53
CA HIS A 55 3.20 4.71 0.51
C HIS A 55 3.59 6.04 -0.14
N ASN A 56 2.60 6.82 -0.58
CA ASN A 56 2.87 8.08 -1.28
C ASN A 56 3.37 9.20 -0.35
N LEU A 57 3.04 9.15 0.95
CA LEU A 57 3.69 9.98 1.96
C LEU A 57 5.20 9.75 1.97
N LEU A 58 5.65 8.48 1.98
CA LEU A 58 7.08 8.15 1.92
C LEU A 58 7.71 8.66 0.61
N SER A 59 7.05 8.46 -0.53
CA SER A 59 7.53 8.99 -1.81
C SER A 59 7.66 10.53 -1.80
N ALA A 60 6.72 11.23 -1.17
CA ALA A 60 6.76 12.69 -1.03
C ALA A 60 7.90 13.15 -0.08
N LEU A 61 8.11 12.44 1.04
CA LEU A 61 9.19 12.74 1.98
C LEU A 61 10.58 12.55 1.36
N ILE A 62 10.76 11.53 0.50
CA ILE A 62 12.02 11.33 -0.24
C ILE A 62 12.34 12.55 -1.10
N ASP A 63 11.39 12.97 -1.94
CA ASP A 63 11.62 14.10 -2.85
C ASP A 63 11.74 15.43 -2.10
N ASN A 64 10.98 15.63 -1.02
CA ASN A 64 11.11 16.80 -0.15
C ASN A 64 12.48 16.87 0.55
N HIS A 65 13.00 15.73 1.00
CA HIS A 65 14.34 15.67 1.60
C HIS A 65 15.43 16.00 0.60
N ILE A 66 15.31 15.50 -0.64
CA ILE A 66 16.22 15.84 -1.74
C ILE A 66 16.15 17.35 -2.03
N TYR A 67 14.95 17.92 -2.04
CA TYR A 67 14.72 19.34 -2.31
C TYR A 67 15.41 20.26 -1.29
N TRP A 68 15.25 19.99 0.01
CA TRP A 68 15.71 20.87 1.09
C TRP A 68 17.18 20.69 1.52
N GLY A 69 18.00 20.00 0.73
CA GLY A 69 19.45 19.94 0.98
C GLY A 69 20.04 18.54 0.88
N ASN A 70 19.21 17.49 0.77
CA ASN A 70 19.64 16.11 0.55
C ASN A 70 20.75 15.66 1.51
N GLU A 71 20.63 15.97 2.81
CA GLU A 71 21.66 15.69 3.82
C GLU A 71 21.98 14.18 3.96
N LEU A 72 21.06 13.32 3.51
CA LEU A 72 21.22 11.87 3.50
C LEU A 72 22.05 11.38 2.31
N GLY A 73 22.41 12.25 1.37
CA GLY A 73 23.22 11.93 0.20
C GLY A 73 22.53 10.97 -0.77
N ILE A 74 21.20 11.05 -0.90
CA ILE A 74 20.42 10.20 -1.80
C ILE A 74 20.87 10.44 -3.24
N ASP A 75 21.25 9.37 -3.94
CA ASP A 75 21.47 9.42 -5.38
C ASP A 75 20.11 9.29 -6.09
N THR A 76 19.67 10.36 -6.76
CA THR A 76 18.35 10.41 -7.42
C THR A 76 18.15 9.33 -8.48
N ARG A 77 19.24 8.78 -9.02
CA ARG A 77 19.24 7.66 -9.99
C ARG A 77 19.09 6.30 -9.34
N ARG A 78 19.18 6.23 -8.01
CA ARG A 78 19.14 5.00 -7.20
C ARG A 78 18.02 5.02 -6.17
N VAL A 79 16.98 5.82 -6.41
CA VAL A 79 15.72 5.73 -5.66
C VAL A 79 14.97 4.52 -6.17
N THR A 80 14.85 3.49 -5.34
CA THR A 80 14.10 2.27 -5.65
C THR A 80 12.62 2.41 -5.32
N TRP A 81 12.28 3.31 -4.39
CA TRP A 81 10.91 3.57 -3.99
C TRP A 81 10.14 4.32 -5.08
N ARG A 82 9.08 3.68 -5.57
CA ARG A 82 8.17 4.21 -6.61
C ARG A 82 7.02 4.98 -5.95
N ARG A 83 5.94 5.19 -6.69
CA ARG A 83 4.65 5.69 -6.18
C ARG A 83 3.60 4.62 -6.41
N VAL A 84 2.43 4.74 -5.80
CA VAL A 84 1.32 3.81 -6.05
C VAL A 84 -0.01 4.49 -6.24
N MET A 85 -0.89 3.84 -6.99
CA MET A 85 -2.30 4.17 -7.11
C MET A 85 -3.07 2.89 -7.41
N ASP A 86 -4.25 2.73 -6.82
CA ASP A 86 -5.07 1.54 -7.05
C ASP A 86 -5.93 1.66 -8.31
N MET A 87 -5.25 1.86 -9.45
CA MET A 87 -5.88 2.04 -10.75
C MET A 87 -5.07 1.37 -11.86
N ASN A 88 -5.76 0.86 -12.87
CA ASN A 88 -5.13 0.24 -14.03
C ASN A 88 -4.63 1.29 -15.03
N ASP A 89 -3.65 2.10 -14.62
CA ASP A 89 -3.09 3.16 -15.45
C ASP A 89 -1.70 2.78 -16.00
N ARG A 90 -1.66 2.41 -17.29
CA ARG A 90 -0.41 2.06 -17.97
C ARG A 90 0.50 3.26 -18.23
N ALA A 91 -0.04 4.48 -18.29
CA ALA A 91 0.72 5.68 -18.65
C ALA A 91 1.73 6.06 -17.56
N LEU A 92 1.48 5.64 -16.32
CA LEU A 92 2.30 5.97 -15.16
C LEU A 92 3.44 4.98 -14.89
N ARG A 93 3.62 3.94 -15.72
CA ARG A 93 4.68 2.92 -15.52
C ARG A 93 6.07 3.53 -15.48
N GLN A 94 6.32 4.53 -16.33
CA GLN A 94 7.58 5.29 -16.39
C GLN A 94 7.24 6.76 -16.58
N ILE A 95 7.74 7.60 -15.68
CA ILE A 95 7.54 9.05 -15.71
C ILE A 95 8.84 9.76 -15.35
N THR A 96 8.90 11.05 -15.68
CA THR A 96 9.87 11.96 -15.09
C THR A 96 9.13 12.90 -14.14
N CYS A 97 9.50 12.90 -12.86
CA CYS A 97 8.90 13.79 -11.87
C CYS A 97 9.78 15.02 -11.60
N SER A 98 9.23 16.01 -10.86
CA SER A 98 9.94 17.21 -10.41
C SER A 98 10.50 18.09 -11.54
N LEU A 99 9.74 18.22 -12.63
CA LEU A 99 10.01 19.16 -13.72
C LEU A 99 9.41 20.55 -13.43
N GLY A 100 9.82 21.57 -14.20
CA GLY A 100 9.23 22.91 -14.13
C GLY A 100 10.04 23.97 -13.36
N GLY A 101 11.36 23.76 -13.21
CA GLY A 101 12.29 24.75 -12.67
C GLY A 101 12.54 24.59 -11.17
N VAL A 102 13.27 25.56 -10.60
CA VAL A 102 13.87 25.47 -9.25
C VAL A 102 12.85 25.15 -8.16
N ALA A 103 11.65 25.75 -8.22
CA ALA A 103 10.62 25.57 -7.20
C ALA A 103 10.04 24.13 -7.14
N ASN A 104 10.23 23.32 -8.18
CA ASN A 104 9.61 22.00 -8.29
C ASN A 104 10.58 20.83 -7.99
N GLY A 105 11.83 21.16 -7.65
CA GLY A 105 12.85 20.22 -7.21
C GLY A 105 13.77 19.70 -8.30
N TYR A 106 14.25 18.47 -8.11
CA TYR A 106 15.30 17.88 -8.93
C TYR A 106 14.71 16.78 -9.82
N PRO A 107 14.76 16.92 -11.16
CA PRO A 107 14.21 15.93 -12.06
C PRO A 107 14.81 14.53 -11.85
N ARG A 108 13.96 13.50 -11.85
CA ARG A 108 14.38 12.10 -11.83
C ARG A 108 13.35 11.19 -12.51
N GLU A 109 13.82 10.02 -12.95
CA GLU A 109 12.95 8.94 -13.38
C GLU A 109 12.21 8.34 -12.18
N ALA A 110 10.94 8.01 -12.40
CA ALA A 110 10.06 7.39 -11.43
C ALA A 110 9.00 6.55 -12.15
N GLY A 111 8.02 6.05 -11.39
CA GLY A 111 6.82 5.46 -11.94
C GLY A 111 5.86 5.07 -10.83
N PHE A 112 4.71 4.56 -11.24
CA PHE A 112 3.68 4.05 -10.36
C PHE A 112 3.53 2.54 -10.51
N ASP A 113 3.25 1.90 -9.39
CA ASP A 113 2.75 0.52 -9.34
C ASP A 113 1.31 0.53 -8.80
N ILE A 114 0.61 -0.60 -8.96
CA ILE A 114 -0.70 -0.75 -8.34
C ILE A 114 -0.54 -0.90 -6.82
N THR A 115 -1.45 -0.36 -6.01
CA THR A 115 -1.30 -0.29 -4.53
C THR A 115 -1.00 -1.65 -3.88
N VAL A 116 -1.60 -2.74 -4.37
CA VAL A 116 -1.34 -4.09 -3.86
C VAL A 116 0.11 -4.57 -4.04
N ALA A 117 0.84 -4.00 -4.99
CA ALA A 117 2.25 -4.31 -5.21
C ALA A 117 3.20 -3.60 -4.24
N SER A 118 2.67 -2.69 -3.41
CA SER A 118 3.44 -1.94 -2.41
C SER A 118 4.05 -2.85 -1.35
N GLU A 119 5.30 -2.58 -0.96
CA GLU A 119 5.90 -3.22 0.22
C GLU A 119 5.12 -2.90 1.51
N VAL A 120 4.42 -1.75 1.56
CA VAL A 120 3.51 -1.41 2.67
C VAL A 120 2.37 -2.42 2.79
N MET A 121 1.83 -2.92 1.66
CA MET A 121 0.80 -3.97 1.67
C MET A 121 1.36 -5.27 2.26
N ALA A 122 2.55 -5.68 1.82
CA ALA A 122 3.21 -6.87 2.34
C ALA A 122 3.51 -6.74 3.85
N ILE A 123 3.98 -5.57 4.29
CA ILE A 123 4.26 -5.28 5.69
C ILE A 123 2.99 -5.31 6.54
N LEU A 124 1.88 -4.72 6.06
CA LEU A 124 0.59 -4.77 6.75
C LEU A 124 0.10 -6.21 6.92
N CYS A 125 0.19 -7.03 5.86
CA CYS A 125 -0.19 -8.45 5.90
C CYS A 125 0.67 -9.31 6.84
N LEU A 126 1.89 -8.87 7.18
CA LEU A 126 2.86 -9.62 7.98
C LEU A 126 3.09 -9.05 9.39
N ALA A 127 2.54 -7.87 9.68
CA ALA A 127 2.66 -7.22 10.97
C ALA A 127 1.77 -7.92 12.01
N ARG A 128 2.31 -8.09 13.23
CA ARG A 128 1.56 -8.70 14.34
C ARG A 128 0.81 -7.69 15.20
N ASP A 129 1.32 -6.46 15.23
CA ASP A 129 0.79 -5.34 16.01
C ASP A 129 1.36 -4.02 15.45
N LEU A 130 0.90 -2.88 15.98
CA LEU A 130 1.33 -1.55 15.53
C LEU A 130 2.83 -1.29 15.73
N ARG A 131 3.47 -1.90 16.74
CA ARG A 131 4.90 -1.71 16.99
C ARG A 131 5.73 -2.49 15.97
N ASP A 132 5.31 -3.71 15.65
CA ASP A 132 5.91 -4.52 14.58
C ASP A 132 5.71 -3.86 13.22
N LEU A 133 4.53 -3.28 12.96
CA LEU A 133 4.23 -2.49 11.77
C LEU A 133 5.21 -1.32 11.64
N GLU A 134 5.31 -0.45 12.65
CA GLU A 134 6.18 0.71 12.63
C GLU A 134 7.65 0.35 12.40
N LYS A 135 8.12 -0.71 13.08
CA LYS A 135 9.48 -1.20 12.90
C LYS A 135 9.74 -1.62 11.46
N ARG A 136 8.87 -2.46 10.89
CA ARG A 136 9.00 -2.96 9.52
C ARG A 136 8.95 -1.83 8.49
N LEU A 137 8.07 -0.85 8.68
CA LEU A 137 8.02 0.33 7.84
C LEU A 137 9.33 1.13 7.91
N GLY A 138 9.92 1.26 9.10
CA GLY A 138 11.23 1.89 9.28
C GLY A 138 12.40 1.13 8.66
N ASP A 139 12.26 -0.18 8.42
CA ASP A 139 13.27 -1.06 7.81
C ASP A 139 13.23 -1.09 6.27
N ILE A 140 12.25 -0.41 5.65
CA ILE A 140 12.16 -0.27 4.19
C ILE A 140 13.38 0.48 3.65
N ILE A 141 14.04 -0.09 2.63
CA ILE A 141 15.09 0.58 1.86
C ILE A 141 14.44 1.38 0.73
N VAL A 142 14.62 2.70 0.75
CA VAL A 142 13.97 3.60 -0.22
C VAL A 142 14.89 4.05 -1.35
N ALA A 143 16.18 4.12 -1.08
CA ALA A 143 17.18 4.58 -2.02
C ALA A 143 18.58 4.14 -1.59
N TYR A 144 19.55 4.43 -2.45
CA TYR A 144 20.97 4.27 -2.15
C TYR A 144 21.71 5.59 -2.29
N ARG A 145 22.76 5.75 -1.49
CA ARG A 145 23.74 6.83 -1.65
C ARG A 145 24.68 6.55 -2.82
N ARG A 146 25.55 7.50 -3.15
CA ARG A 146 26.57 7.34 -4.22
C ARG A 146 27.56 6.22 -3.94
N ASP A 147 27.87 6.00 -2.66
CA ASP A 147 28.72 4.89 -2.18
C ASP A 147 27.98 3.54 -2.08
N LYS A 148 26.71 3.50 -2.52
CA LYS A 148 25.81 2.34 -2.48
C LYS A 148 25.38 1.89 -1.08
N THR A 149 25.62 2.69 -0.04
CA THR A 149 25.01 2.43 1.26
C THR A 149 23.49 2.70 1.20
N PRO A 150 22.67 1.90 1.92
CA PRO A 150 21.21 2.04 1.88
C PRO A 150 20.74 3.27 2.66
N VAL A 151 19.62 3.84 2.21
CA VAL A 151 18.84 4.83 2.94
C VAL A 151 17.50 4.20 3.30
N PHE A 152 17.14 4.26 4.57
CA PHE A 152 15.93 3.64 5.10
C PHE A 152 14.80 4.67 5.30
N ALA A 153 13.56 4.21 5.34
CA ALA A 153 12.41 5.09 5.61
C ALA A 153 12.50 5.77 6.99
N ARG A 154 13.10 5.11 7.99
CA ARG A 154 13.38 5.71 9.32
C ARG A 154 14.38 6.89 9.25
N ASP A 155 15.30 6.89 8.28
CA ASP A 155 16.26 7.98 8.11
C ASP A 155 15.55 9.27 7.68
N LEU A 156 14.39 9.12 7.01
CA LEU A 156 13.47 10.19 6.62
C LEU A 156 12.39 10.48 7.68
N LYS A 157 12.46 9.80 8.85
CA LYS A 157 11.47 9.89 9.94
C LYS A 157 10.02 9.59 9.49
N ALA A 158 9.85 8.74 8.47
CA ALA A 158 8.54 8.46 7.87
C ALA A 158 7.71 7.40 8.61
N ASN A 159 8.37 6.45 9.28
CA ASN A 159 7.75 5.26 9.85
C ASN A 159 6.59 5.56 10.81
N GLY A 160 6.76 6.49 11.75
CA GLY A 160 5.70 6.85 12.69
C GLY A 160 4.47 7.45 12.00
N ALA A 161 4.67 8.35 11.04
CA ALA A 161 3.59 8.98 10.30
C ALA A 161 2.83 7.97 9.42
N MET A 162 3.56 7.06 8.77
CA MET A 162 2.95 5.96 8.01
C MET A 162 2.14 5.01 8.91
N THR A 163 2.64 4.65 10.09
CA THR A 163 1.91 3.83 11.07
C THR A 163 0.61 4.49 11.50
N VAL A 164 0.60 5.82 11.70
CA VAL A 164 -0.63 6.55 12.05
C VAL A 164 -1.68 6.44 10.93
N LEU A 165 -1.27 6.57 9.67
CA LEU A 165 -2.18 6.42 8.52
C LEU A 165 -2.76 5.00 8.41
N LEU A 166 -2.03 3.99 8.88
CA LEU A 166 -2.40 2.58 8.80
C LEU A 166 -3.07 2.05 10.07
N LYS A 167 -3.26 2.89 11.09
CA LYS A 167 -3.70 2.45 12.42
C LYS A 167 -5.03 1.68 12.37
N ASP A 168 -6.00 2.22 11.66
CA ASP A 168 -7.34 1.61 11.55
C ASP A 168 -7.34 0.50 10.50
N ALA A 169 -6.59 0.68 9.40
CA ALA A 169 -6.41 -0.31 8.35
C ALA A 169 -5.67 -1.59 8.79
N LEU A 170 -5.08 -1.63 10.00
CA LEU A 170 -4.52 -2.86 10.58
C LEU A 170 -5.60 -3.75 11.23
N GLN A 171 -6.82 -3.23 11.44
CA GLN A 171 -7.90 -3.99 12.05
C GLN A 171 -8.57 -4.90 10.99
N PRO A 172 -8.73 -6.22 11.24
CA PRO A 172 -9.40 -7.09 10.28
C PRO A 172 -10.89 -6.75 10.12
N ASN A 173 -11.38 -6.78 8.88
CA ASN A 173 -12.77 -6.42 8.58
C ASN A 173 -13.67 -7.66 8.65
N LEU A 174 -14.69 -7.62 9.51
CA LEU A 174 -15.66 -8.70 9.67
C LEU A 174 -16.86 -8.51 8.74
N VAL A 175 -17.13 -9.51 7.92
CA VAL A 175 -18.28 -9.62 7.03
C VAL A 175 -18.88 -11.03 7.14
N GLN A 176 -19.75 -11.42 6.22
CA GLN A 176 -20.43 -12.71 6.25
C GLN A 176 -20.56 -13.37 4.88
N THR A 177 -20.72 -14.70 4.87
CA THR A 177 -21.15 -15.45 3.69
C THR A 177 -22.67 -15.33 3.48
N LEU A 178 -23.21 -15.76 2.33
CA LEU A 178 -24.68 -15.89 2.13
C LEU A 178 -25.40 -16.75 3.19
N GLU A 179 -24.71 -17.73 3.77
CA GLU A 179 -25.25 -18.56 4.85
C GLU A 179 -25.06 -17.95 6.26
N ASN A 180 -24.76 -16.65 6.34
CA ASN A 180 -24.52 -15.90 7.58
C ASN A 180 -23.37 -16.44 8.45
N ASN A 181 -22.44 -17.21 7.86
CA ASN A 181 -21.19 -17.59 8.52
C ASN A 181 -20.22 -16.40 8.52
N PRO A 182 -19.46 -16.16 9.61
CA PRO A 182 -18.52 -15.05 9.67
C PRO A 182 -17.35 -15.23 8.69
N ALA A 183 -16.83 -14.12 8.18
CA ALA A 183 -15.69 -14.06 7.28
C ALA A 183 -14.84 -12.82 7.57
N PHE A 184 -13.52 -12.97 7.61
CA PHE A 184 -12.59 -11.85 7.59
C PHE A 184 -12.13 -11.54 6.17
N VAL A 185 -12.11 -10.26 5.82
CA VAL A 185 -11.55 -9.73 4.57
C VAL A 185 -10.46 -8.75 4.95
N HIS A 186 -9.21 -9.09 4.72
CA HIS A 186 -8.10 -8.26 5.17
C HIS A 186 -6.81 -8.52 4.39
N GLY A 187 -6.08 -7.44 4.06
CA GLY A 187 -4.92 -7.49 3.17
C GLY A 187 -5.29 -7.91 1.75
N GLY A 188 -4.35 -7.85 0.81
CA GLY A 188 -4.64 -8.27 -0.57
C GLY A 188 -3.55 -7.99 -1.56
#